data_AF-A0A4R7WV73-F1
#
_entry.id   AF-A0A4R7WV73-F1
#
_cell.length_a   1.000
_cell.length_b   1.000
_cell.length_c   1.000
_cell.angle_alpha   90.00
_cell.angle_beta   90.00
_cell.angle_gamma   90.00
#
_symmetry.space_group_name_H-M   'P 1'
#
loop_
_entity.id
_entity.type
_entity.pdbx_description
1 polymer ?
#
loop_
_entity_poly.entity_id
_entity_poly.type
_entity_poly.pdbx_seq_one_letter_code
_entity_poly.pdbx_strand_id
1 'polypeptide(L)'
;MIACTLSNLELRSIVEKAFLPVRCNCTVMDGAMKVEVIDPVTERVELLATGIKLDKLDTSRALCELILKLRADLQAMQQMPQHALAS
;
A
#
# COMPACT_ATOMS: atom_id res chain seq x y z
N MET A 1 -5.63 21.92 14.37
CA MET A 1 -5.05 21.00 13.37
C MET A 1 -4.49 19.84 14.17
N ILE A 2 -5.17 18.69 14.17
CA ILE A 2 -4.80 17.56 15.03
C ILE A 2 -3.54 16.93 14.44
N ALA A 3 -2.38 17.29 14.97
CA ALA A 3 -1.14 16.56 14.77
C ALA A 3 -1.17 15.32 15.66
N CYS A 4 -2.00 14.34 15.29
CA CYS A 4 -1.82 12.99 15.82
C CYS A 4 -0.61 12.42 15.10
N THR A 5 0.56 12.51 15.72
CA THR A 5 1.71 11.69 15.32
C THR A 5 1.29 10.23 15.47
N LEU A 6 0.83 9.63 14.38
CA LEU A 6 0.41 8.24 14.36
C LEU A 6 1.64 7.38 14.64
N SER A 7 1.49 6.35 15.49
CA SER A 7 2.57 5.40 15.71
C SER A 7 2.79 4.58 14.43
N ASN A 8 3.97 3.98 14.30
CA ASN A 8 4.25 3.06 13.19
C ASN A 8 3.21 1.94 13.07
N LEU A 9 2.64 1.49 14.19
CA LEU A 9 1.60 0.46 14.20
C LEU A 9 0.27 0.99 13.65
N GLU A 10 -0.12 2.20 14.04
CA GLU A 10 -1.34 2.84 13.55
C GLU A 10 -1.25 3.13 12.05
N LEU A 11 -0.11 3.64 11.59
CA LEU A 11 0.14 3.86 10.16
C LEU A 11 -0.02 2.56 9.37
N ARG A 12 0.62 1.47 9.82
CA ARG A 12 0.46 0.14 9.20
C ARG A 12 -1.00 -0.29 9.18
N SER A 13 -1.71 -0.20 10.30
CA SER A 13 -3.11 -0.62 10.40
C SER A 13 -4.03 0.16 9.46
N ILE A 14 -3.83 1.47 9.33
CA ILE A 14 -4.61 2.32 8.42
C ILE A 14 -4.36 1.91 6.97
N VAL A 15 -3.09 1.75 6.58
CA VAL A 15 -2.73 1.32 5.23
C VAL A 15 -3.32 -0.06 4.96
N GLU A 16 -3.10 -1.04 5.83
CA GLU A 16 -3.62 -2.42 5.65
C GLU A 16 -5.13 -2.46 5.50
N LYS A 17 -5.87 -1.73 6.34
CA LYS A 17 -7.34 -1.62 6.25
C LYS A 17 -7.80 -0.97 4.95
N ALA A 18 -7.00 -0.07 4.38
CA ALA A 18 -7.32 0.58 3.12
C ALA A 18 -7.21 -0.35 1.90
N PHE A 19 -6.64 -1.55 2.01
CA PHE A 19 -6.58 -2.53 0.91
C PHE A 19 -7.60 -3.66 1.03
N LEU A 20 -8.45 -3.67 2.06
CA LEU A 20 -9.53 -4.66 2.15
C LEU A 20 -10.46 -4.60 0.92
N PRO A 21 -10.89 -5.74 0.38
CA PRO A 21 -10.76 -7.12 0.92
C PRO A 21 -9.44 -7.84 0.62
N VAL A 22 -8.52 -7.21 -0.12
CA VAL A 22 -7.22 -7.79 -0.49
C VAL A 22 -6.29 -7.81 0.74
N ARG A 23 -5.41 -8.81 0.87
CA ARG A 23 -4.52 -8.91 2.02
C ARG A 23 -3.37 -7.93 1.83
N CYS A 24 -3.16 -7.03 2.78
CA CYS A 24 -2.03 -6.11 2.76
C CYS A 24 -1.18 -6.34 4.02
N ASN A 25 0.13 -6.39 3.85
CA ASN A 25 1.12 -6.54 4.92
C ASN A 25 2.05 -5.34 4.91
N CYS A 26 2.04 -4.57 5.99
CA CYS A 26 2.89 -3.40 6.13
C CYS A 26 3.98 -3.67 7.17
N THR A 27 5.25 -3.67 6.73
CA THR A 27 6.42 -3.81 7.61
C THR A 27 7.18 -2.50 7.66
N VAL A 28 7.61 -2.06 8.83
CA VAL A 28 8.52 -0.91 8.95
C VAL A 28 9.86 -1.38 9.49
N MET A 29 10.93 -1.01 8.81
CA MET A 29 12.32 -1.23 9.20
C MET A 29 13.10 0.07 8.99
N ASP A 30 13.92 0.46 9.97
CA ASP A 30 14.84 1.61 9.88
C ASP A 30 14.21 2.91 9.35
N GLY A 31 12.98 3.23 9.78
CA GLY A 31 12.28 4.46 9.35
C GLY A 31 11.67 4.40 7.95
N ALA A 32 11.74 3.25 7.27
CA ALA A 32 11.11 2.99 5.98
C ALA A 32 10.01 1.93 6.11
N MET A 33 8.87 2.19 5.48
CA MET A 33 7.77 1.24 5.36
C MET A 33 7.87 0.49 4.03
N LYS A 34 7.59 -0.80 4.12
CA LYS A 34 7.37 -1.74 3.03
C LYS A 34 5.91 -2.16 3.07
N VAL A 35 5.25 -2.10 1.92
CA VAL A 35 3.85 -2.48 1.74
C VAL A 35 3.79 -3.61 0.71
N GLU A 36 3.18 -4.71 1.11
CA GLU A 36 3.00 -5.91 0.29
C GLU A 36 1.50 -6.19 0.17
N VAL A 37 0.95 -6.07 -1.04
CA VAL A 37 -0.43 -6.46 -1.32
C VAL A 37 -0.41 -7.86 -1.93
N ILE A 38 -1.10 -8.77 -1.25
CA ILE A 38 -1.19 -10.19 -1.55
C ILE A 38 -2.64 -10.49 -1.90
N ASP A 39 -2.86 -11.07 -3.07
CA ASP A 39 -4.17 -11.55 -3.45
C ASP A 39 -4.56 -12.74 -2.54
N PRO A 40 -5.67 -12.66 -1.77
CA PRO A 40 -6.09 -13.73 -0.88
C PRO A 40 -6.54 -15.00 -1.63
N VAL A 41 -6.79 -14.93 -2.93
CA VAL A 41 -7.22 -16.07 -3.76
C VAL A 41 -6.01 -16.81 -4.33
N THR A 42 -5.09 -16.09 -4.96
CA THR A 42 -3.91 -16.70 -5.61
C THR A 42 -2.69 -16.82 -4.68
N GLU A 43 -2.73 -16.19 -3.51
CA GLU A 43 -1.62 -16.03 -2.56
C GLU A 43 -0.37 -15.36 -3.17
N ARG A 44 -0.53 -14.66 -4.30
CA ARG A 44 0.56 -13.96 -4.98
C ARG A 44 0.65 -12.52 -4.52
N VAL A 45 1.88 -12.02 -4.42
CA VAL A 45 2.13 -10.59 -4.23
C VAL A 45 1.81 -9.88 -5.55
N GLU A 46 0.70 -9.17 -5.59
CA GLU A 46 0.34 -8.35 -6.75
C GLU A 46 1.11 -7.04 -6.74
N LEU A 47 1.31 -6.43 -5.56
CA LEU A 47 2.02 -5.16 -5.43
C LEU A 47 3.05 -5.21 -4.30
N LEU A 48 4.27 -4.75 -4.60
CA LEU A 48 5.34 -4.58 -3.63
C LEU A 48 5.88 -3.15 -3.71
N ALA A 49 5.64 -2.36 -2.66
CA ALA A 49 6.23 -1.04 -2.50
C ALA A 49 7.24 -1.04 -1.34
N THR A 50 8.43 -0.53 -1.58
CA THR A 50 9.52 -0.44 -0.58
C THR A 50 10.07 0.99 -0.52
N GLY A 51 10.80 1.31 0.56
CA GLY A 51 11.49 2.60 0.69
C GLY A 51 10.56 3.79 0.98
N ILE A 52 9.35 3.54 1.48
CA ILE A 52 8.42 4.60 1.86
C ILE A 52 8.91 5.22 3.16
N LYS A 53 9.55 6.39 3.09
CA LYS A 53 10.07 7.09 4.28
C LYS A 53 8.91 7.50 5.18
N LEU A 54 8.96 7.06 6.44
CA LEU A 54 7.96 7.41 7.45
C LEU A 54 7.95 8.91 7.77
N ASP A 55 9.09 9.58 7.64
CA ASP A 55 9.20 11.04 7.79
C ASP A 55 8.29 11.80 6.81
N LYS A 56 7.92 11.16 5.68
CA LYS A 56 6.99 11.73 4.70
C LYS A 56 5.53 11.40 5.00
N LEU A 57 5.24 10.56 5.99
CA LEU A 57 3.89 10.16 6.42
C LEU A 57 3.49 10.84 7.73
N ASP A 58 4.03 12.04 7.96
CA ASP A 58 3.79 12.88 9.14
C ASP A 58 2.39 13.53 9.14
N THR A 59 1.71 13.52 7.99
CA THR A 59 0.39 14.11 7.81
C THR A 59 -0.62 13.10 7.25
N SER A 60 -1.89 13.26 7.64
CA SER A 60 -2.99 12.48 7.09
C SER A 60 -3.09 12.58 5.57
N ARG A 61 -2.73 13.75 5.00
CA ARG A 61 -2.69 13.95 3.55
C ARG A 61 -1.67 13.02 2.89
N ALA A 62 -0.44 12.99 3.39
CA ALA A 62 0.59 12.15 2.80
C ALA A 62 0.26 10.65 2.91
N LEU A 63 -0.38 10.24 4.02
CA LEU A 63 -0.90 8.89 4.16
C LEU A 63 -1.99 8.57 3.12
N CYS A 64 -2.95 9.47 2.93
CA CYS A 64 -3.99 9.31 1.92
C CYS A 64 -3.41 9.28 0.50
N GLU A 65 -2.43 10.14 0.18
CA GLU A 65 -1.75 10.14 -1.11
C GLU A 65 -1.00 8.83 -1.36
N LEU A 66 -0.32 8.28 -0.34
CA LEU A 66 0.31 6.97 -0.44
C LEU A 66 -0.72 5.88 -0.77
N ILE A 67 -1.82 5.83 -0.02
CA ILE A 67 -2.90 4.84 -0.24
C ILE A 67 -3.48 4.97 -1.65
N LEU A 68 -3.78 6.20 -2.09
CA LEU A 68 -4.31 6.46 -3.43
C LEU A 68 -3.33 6.00 -4.52
N LYS A 69 -2.04 6.31 -4.37
CA LYS A 69 -1.01 5.91 -5.31
C LYS A 69 -0.90 4.39 -5.42
N LEU A 70 -0.83 3.70 -4.28
CA LEU A 70 -0.72 2.24 -4.24
C LEU A 70 -1.98 1.55 -4.79
N ARG A 71 -3.18 2.09 -4.51
CA ARG A 71 -4.43 1.58 -5.11
C ARG A 71 -4.45 1.76 -6.63
N ALA A 72 -4.00 2.92 -7.12
CA ALA A 72 -3.91 3.15 -8.56
C ALA A 72 -2.90 2.21 -9.24
N ASP A 73 -1.77 1.92 -8.59
CA ASP A 73 -0.76 0.97 -9.09
C ASP A 73 -1.31 -0.46 -9.13
N LEU A 74 -1.98 -0.89 -8.05
CA LEU A 74 -2.66 -2.19 -7.99
C LEU A 74 -3.72 -2.31 -9.08
N GLN A 75 -4.55 -1.27 -9.27
CA GLN A 75 -5.54 -1.25 -10.34
C GLN A 75 -4.88 -1.31 -11.71
N ALA A 76 -3.77 -0.61 -11.95
CA ALA A 76 -3.06 -0.67 -13.22
C ALA A 76 -2.51 -2.08 -13.51
N MET A 77 -2.02 -2.78 -12.48
CA MET A 77 -1.58 -4.18 -12.58
C MET A 77 -2.74 -5.13 -12.87
N GLN A 78 -3.88 -4.95 -12.21
CA GLN A 78 -5.10 -5.74 -12.44
C GLN A 78 -5.79 -5.43 -13.78
N GLN A 79 -5.67 -4.19 -14.25
CA GLN A 79 -6.24 -3.73 -15.52
C GLN A 79 -5.37 -4.04 -16.72
N MET A 80 -4.12 -4.49 -16.55
CA MET A 80 -3.29 -5.02 -17.64
C MET A 80 -3.92 -6.35 -18.08
N PRO A 81 -4.74 -6.38 -19.14
CA PRO A 81 -5.43 -7.60 -19.52
C PRO A 81 -4.38 -8.50 -20.16
N GLN A 82 -4.35 -9.77 -19.76
CA GLN A 82 -3.66 -10.84 -20.50
C GLN A 82 -4.28 -11.11 -21.90
N HIS A 83 -4.97 -10.12 -22.49
CA HIS A 83 -5.65 -10.19 -23.79
C HIS A 83 -4.86 -9.51 -24.94
N ALA A 84 -3.58 -9.19 -24.75
CA ALA A 84 -2.77 -8.50 -25.75
C ALA A 84 -1.67 -9.37 -26.40
N LEU A 85 -1.85 -10.69 -26.49
CA LEU A 85 -0.97 -11.57 -27.29
C LEU A 85 -1.77 -12.73 -27.93
N ALA A 86 -2.78 -12.41 -28.73
CA ALA A 86 -3.33 -13.33 -29.73
C ALA A 86 -4.15 -12.54 -30.76
N SER A 87 -3.50 -11.93 -31.75
CA SER A 87 -4.10 -11.53 -33.03
C SER A 87 -2.99 -11.37 -34.06
#